data_AF-A0A951KZW6-F1
#
_entry.id   AF-A0A951KZW6-F1
#
_cell.length_a   1.000
_cell.length_b   1.000
_cell.length_c   1.000
_cell.angle_alpha   90.00
_cell.angle_beta   90.00
_cell.angle_gamma   90.00
#
_symmetry.space_group_name_H-M   'P 1'
#
loop_
_entity.id
_entity.type
_entity.pdbx_description
1 polymer ?
#
loop_
_entity_poly.entity_id
_entity_poly.type
_entity_poly.pdbx_seq_one_letter_code
_entity_poly.pdbx_strand_id
1 'polypeptide(L)' 'MGTRTDWVWTQARAGLIAHIRLGRYRRFRESAVEAWLHELEAKSTVITPAAPTPLPLRPRA' A
#
# COMPACT_ATOMS: atom_id res chain seq x y z
N MET A 1 -15.19 11.62 -0.55
CA MET A 1 -14.44 11.45 -1.82
C MET A 1 -12.94 11.50 -1.50
N GLY A 2 -12.16 10.46 -1.80
CA GLY A 2 -10.69 10.53 -1.72
C GLY A 2 -10.00 9.68 -0.65
N THR A 3 -10.33 8.39 -0.51
CA THR A 3 -9.64 7.45 0.39
C THR A 3 -8.19 7.15 0.01
N ARG A 4 -7.74 7.53 -1.20
CA ARG A 4 -6.35 7.30 -1.67
C ARG A 4 -5.40 8.43 -1.26
N THR A 5 -5.83 9.69 -1.31
CA THR A 5 -4.94 10.83 -1.07
C THR A 5 -4.54 10.95 0.40
N ASP A 6 -5.47 10.74 1.34
CA ASP A 6 -5.17 10.79 2.78
C ASP A 6 -4.20 9.66 3.20
N TRP A 7 -4.38 8.47 2.62
CA TRP A 7 -3.48 7.34 2.83
C TRP A 7 -2.07 7.67 2.34
N VAL A 8 -1.92 8.23 1.13
CA VAL A 8 -0.61 8.68 0.60
C VAL A 8 0.05 9.70 1.54
N TRP A 9 -0.72 10.68 2.06
CA TRP A 9 -0.20 11.66 3.01
C TRP A 9 0.24 11.04 4.34
N THR A 10 -0.46 10.01 4.81
CA THR A 10 -0.11 9.28 6.02
C THR A 10 1.18 8.47 5.84
N GLN A 11 1.34 7.80 4.70
CA GLN A 11 2.59 7.09 4.36
C GLN A 11 3.77 8.06 4.16
N ALA A 12 3.53 9.22 3.53
CA ALA A 12 4.53 10.28 3.40
C ALA A 12 4.95 10.88 4.75
N ARG A 13 4.00 11.05 5.69
CA ARG A 13 4.29 11.49 7.07
C ARG A 13 5.11 10.46 7.84
N ALA A 14 4.88 9.17 7.61
CA ALA A 14 5.67 8.07 8.19
C ALA A 14 7.10 7.98 7.64
N GLY A 15 7.46 8.79 6.63
CA GLY A 15 8.80 8.81 6.05
C GLY A 15 9.09 7.65 5.09
N LEU A 16 8.06 6.91 4.69
CA LEU A 16 8.19 5.74 3.80
C LEU A 16 8.39 6.12 2.33
N ILE A 17 7.96 7.33 1.94
CA ILE A 17 8.16 7.88 0.60
C ILE A 17 9.33 8.86 0.66
N ALA A 18 10.36 8.64 -0.16
CA ALA A 18 11.47 9.58 -0.26
C ALA A 18 10.97 10.94 -0.79
N HIS A 19 11.08 11.96 0.05
CA HIS A 19 10.56 13.29 -0.22
C HIS A 19 11.58 14.36 0.14
N ILE A 20 11.55 15.47 -0.60
CA ILE A 20 12.36 16.65 -0.34
C ILE A 20 11.45 17.69 0.33
N ARG A 21 11.88 18.23 1.48
CA ARG A 21 11.20 19.35 2.13
C ARG A 21 11.66 20.65 1.49
N LEU A 22 10.72 21.40 0.92
CA LEU A 22 10.90 22.75 0.42
C LEU A 22 10.08 23.70 1.31
N GLY A 23 10.60 23.99 2.50
CA GLY A 23 9.90 24.75 3.53
C GLY A 23 8.61 24.05 3.98
N ARG A 24 7.45 24.73 3.85
CA ARG A 24 6.13 24.16 4.17
C ARG A 24 5.70 23.07 3.17
N TYR A 25 6.30 23.04 1.98
CA TYR A 25 5.93 22.08 0.94
C TYR A 25 6.78 20.82 1.00
N ARG A 26 6.14 19.68 0.80
CA ARG A 26 6.82 18.41 0.53
C ARG A 26 6.71 18.14 -0.96
N ARG A 27 7.86 17.99 -1.62
CA ARG A 27 7.92 17.57 -3.02
C ARG A 27 8.35 16.12 -3.09
N PHE A 28 7.70 15.39 -3.97
CA PHE A 28 8.01 14.02 -4.30
C PHE A 28 8.68 14.01 -5.66
N ARG A 29 9.72 13.19 -5.81
CA ARG A 29 10.20 12.83 -7.13
C ARG A 29 9.30 11.72 -7.65
N GLU A 30 8.85 11.83 -8.89
CA GLU A 30 8.02 10.80 -9.53
C GLU A 30 8.67 9.41 -9.41
N SER A 31 9.96 9.32 -9.74
CA SER A 31 10.75 8.08 -9.60
C SER A 31 10.76 7.49 -8.19
N ALA A 32 10.67 8.32 -7.14
CA ALA A 32 10.63 7.87 -5.76
C ALA A 32 9.25 7.34 -5.35
N VAL A 33 8.19 7.92 -5.91
CA VAL A 33 6.82 7.43 -5.70
C VAL A 33 6.64 6.11 -6.43
N GLU A 34 7.13 6.00 -7.67
CA GLU A 34 7.07 4.79 -8.48
C GLU A 34 7.80 3.62 -7.80
N ALA A 35 9.05 3.85 -7.33
CA ALA A 35 9.81 2.83 -6.62
C ALA A 35 9.11 2.36 -5.33
N TRP A 36 8.52 3.31 -4.57
CA TRP A 36 7.74 2.99 -3.38
C TRP A 36 6.48 2.18 -3.69
N LEU A 37 5.75 2.50 -4.76
CA LEU A 37 4.59 1.74 -5.21
C LEU A 37 5.00 0.31 -5.63
N HIS A 38 6.10 0.18 -6.38
CA HIS A 38 6.61 -1.12 -6.80
C HIS A 38 7.02 -1.99 -5.60
N GLU A 39 7.67 -1.40 -4.58
CA GLU A 39 7.97 -2.11 -3.33
C GLU A 39 6.71 -2.55 -2.58
N LEU A 40 5.66 -1.74 -2.57
CA LEU A 40 4.39 -2.08 -1.95
C LEU A 40 3.69 -3.23 -2.68
N GLU A 41 3.62 -3.18 -4.01
CA GLU A 41 3.05 -4.26 -4.82
C GLU A 41 3.83 -5.56 -4.64
N ALA A 42 5.17 -5.49 -4.61
CA ALA A 42 6.02 -6.64 -4.32
C ALA A 42 5.78 -7.22 -2.92
N LYS A 43 5.59 -6.38 -1.90
CA LYS A 43 5.24 -6.84 -0.53
C LYS A 43 3.83 -7.41 -0.45
N SER A 44 2.87 -6.82 -1.15
CA SER A 44 1.48 -7.28 -1.21
C SER A 44 1.32 -8.60 -1.97
N THR A 45 2.16 -8.86 -2.98
CA THR A 45 2.13 -10.12 -3.73
C THR A 45 2.45 -11.35 -2.86
N VAL A 46 3.16 -11.16 -1.74
CA VAL A 46 3.44 -12.22 -0.76
C VAL A 46 2.19 -12.58 0.07
N ILE A 47 1.18 -11.72 0.09
CA ILE A 47 -0.11 -11.96 0.73
C ILE A 47 -1.12 -12.49 -0.29
N THR A 48 -0.75 -13.55 -1.02
CA THR A 48 -1.74 -14.50 -1.52
C THR A 48 -1.62 -15.75 -0.65
N PRO A 49 -2.36 -15.87 0.47
CA PRO A 49 -2.63 -17.20 0.98
C PRO A 49 -3.36 -17.94 -0.14
N ALA A 50 -2.77 -19.04 -0.56
CA ALA A 50 -3.34 -19.98 -1.51
C ALA A 50 -4.85 -20.16 -1.24
N ALA A 51 -5.62 -20.12 -2.32
CA ALA A 51 -7.03 -20.48 -2.50
C ALA A 51 -7.84 -20.82 -1.22
N PRO A 52 -9.02 -20.23 -1.00
CA PRO A 52 -9.90 -20.68 0.06
C PRO A 52 -10.21 -22.16 -0.18
N THR A 53 -9.67 -23.03 0.68
CA THR A 53 -10.05 -24.43 0.70
C THR A 53 -11.57 -24.45 0.88
N PRO A 54 -12.36 -25.01 -0.06
CA PRO A 54 -13.79 -25.07 0.12
C PRO A 54 -14.05 -25.96 1.35
N LEU A 55 -14.47 -25.32 2.44
CA LEU A 55 -14.88 -26.00 3.66
C LEU A 55 -16.03 -26.96 3.29
N PRO A 56 -15.95 -28.26 3.58
CA PRO A 56 -17.07 -29.15 3.35
C PRO A 56 -18.19 -28.75 4.29
N LEU A 57 -19.28 -28.22 3.73
CA LEU A 57 -20.52 -27.98 4.47
C LEU A 57 -20.99 -29.34 5.01
N ARG A 58 -20.86 -29.54 6.32
CA ARG A 58 -21.46 -30.70 6.99
C ARG A 58 -22.99 -30.59 6.85
N PRO A 59 -23.70 -31.65 6.43
CA PRO A 59 -25.14 -31.66 6.48
C PRO A 59 -25.58 -31.62 7.94
N ARG A 60 -26.48 -30.68 8.24
CA ARG A 60 -27.13 -30.55 9.55
C ARG A 60 -28.21 -31.63 9.64
N ALA A 61 -27.97 -32.63 10.49
CA ALA A 61 -28.96 -33.61 10.91
C ALA A 61 -29.92 -33.00 11.94
#